data_AF-A0A2T6D9S5-F1
#
_entry.id   AF-A0A2T6D9S5-F1
#
_cell.length_a   1.000
_cell.length_b   1.000
_cell.length_c   1.000
_cell.angle_alpha   90.00
_cell.angle_beta   90.00
_cell.angle_gamma   90.00
#
_symmetry.space_group_name_H-M   'P 1'
#
loop_
_entity.id
_entity.type
_entity.pdbx_description
1 polymer ?
#
loop_
_entity_poly.entity_id
_entity_poly.type
_entity_poly.pdbx_seq_one_letter_code
_entity_poly.pdbx_strand_id
1 'polypeptide(L)'
;MPDLILNKDGEVAATLHHVTFDKVCNAYLGDIAFVAAPLGLQQLLERLEELVEDQVFSLVDEVQSSVDAYELTVRFSDGGSLRVYDLYVSKSGEFSFRVDR
;
A
#
# COMPACT_ATOMS: atom_id res chain seq x y z
N MET A 1 13.48 3.24 14.03
CA MET A 1 13.56 3.03 12.56
C MET A 1 12.22 3.39 11.97
N PRO A 2 12.13 3.91 10.74
CA PRO A 2 10.83 4.12 10.10
C PRO A 2 10.19 2.78 9.72
N ASP A 3 8.87 2.77 9.60
CA ASP A 3 8.13 1.66 9.00
C ASP A 3 8.27 1.75 7.47
N LEU A 4 8.47 0.63 6.79
CA LEU A 4 8.83 0.59 5.36
C LEU A 4 7.94 -0.38 4.59
N ILE A 5 7.58 -0.04 3.37
CA ILE A 5 7.10 -1.01 2.37
C ILE A 5 8.27 -1.45 1.51
N LEU A 6 8.42 -2.76 1.38
CA LEU A 6 9.43 -3.44 0.59
C LEU A 6 8.76 -4.19 -0.57
N ASN A 7 9.43 -4.24 -1.73
CA ASN A 7 9.04 -5.13 -2.82
C ASN A 7 9.52 -6.58 -2.57
N LYS A 8 9.17 -7.50 -3.47
CA LYS A 8 9.59 -8.91 -3.42
C LYS A 8 11.11 -9.12 -3.36
N ASP A 9 11.89 -8.17 -3.91
CA ASP A 9 13.35 -8.22 -3.94
C ASP A 9 13.96 -7.63 -2.65
N GLY A 10 13.13 -7.15 -1.72
CA GLY A 10 13.54 -6.53 -0.45
C GLY A 10 13.94 -5.06 -0.58
N GLU A 11 13.74 -4.44 -1.75
CA GLU A 11 14.03 -3.03 -1.97
C GLU A 11 12.93 -2.14 -1.39
N VAL A 12 13.30 -0.97 -0.90
CA VAL A 12 12.36 -0.02 -0.31
C VAL A 12 11.50 0.62 -1.39
N ALA A 13 10.21 0.30 -1.41
CA ALA A 13 9.24 0.93 -2.29
C ALA A 13 8.72 2.24 -1.69
N ALA A 14 8.50 2.28 -0.38
CA ALA A 14 8.01 3.48 0.31
C ALA A 14 8.36 3.50 1.79
N THR A 15 8.35 4.71 2.35
CA THR A 15 8.42 4.97 3.79
C THR A 15 7.02 5.26 4.31
N LEU A 16 6.66 4.67 5.44
CA LEU A 16 5.38 4.91 6.10
C LEU A 16 5.56 5.85 7.29
N HIS A 17 4.58 6.72 7.49
CA HIS A 17 4.52 7.70 8.56
C HIS A 17 3.18 7.61 9.29
N HIS A 18 3.18 7.90 10.59
CA HIS A 18 1.98 7.90 11.45
C HIS A 18 1.13 6.61 11.37
N VAL A 19 1.79 5.46 11.27
CA VAL A 19 1.13 4.16 11.11
C VAL A 19 0.28 3.84 12.33
N THR A 20 -1.02 3.66 12.12
CA THR A 20 -1.98 3.29 13.15
C THR A 20 -2.83 2.10 12.68
N PHE A 21 -3.16 1.20 13.61
CA PHE A 21 -4.04 0.08 13.29
C PHE A 21 -5.49 0.41 13.67
N ASP A 22 -6.37 0.44 12.68
CA ASP A 22 -7.81 0.57 12.85
C ASP A 22 -8.44 -0.81 13.06
N LYS A 23 -9.01 -1.02 14.26
CA LYS A 23 -9.65 -2.29 14.64
C LYS A 23 -11.00 -2.53 13.94
N VAL A 24 -11.70 -1.47 13.56
CA VAL A 24 -13.02 -1.55 12.91
C VAL A 24 -12.84 -1.97 11.46
N CYS A 25 -11.89 -1.36 10.77
CA CYS A 25 -11.56 -1.68 9.37
C CYS A 25 -10.63 -2.90 9.24
N ASN A 26 -10.01 -3.33 10.35
CA ASN A 26 -8.94 -4.34 10.39
C ASN A 26 -7.84 -4.04 9.37
N ALA A 27 -7.36 -2.80 9.41
CA ALA A 27 -6.40 -2.25 8.45
C ALA A 27 -5.42 -1.30 9.14
N TYR A 28 -4.24 -1.14 8.56
CA TYR A 28 -3.26 -0.13 8.91
C TYR A 28 -3.49 1.11 8.07
N LEU A 29 -3.43 2.28 8.70
CA LEU A 29 -3.67 3.59 8.12
C LEU A 29 -2.49 4.52 8.45
N GLY A 30 -2.26 5.53 7.61
CA GLY A 30 -1.25 6.57 7.86
C GLY A 30 -0.91 7.34 6.58
N ASP A 31 0.29 7.91 6.55
CA ASP A 31 0.82 8.62 5.39
C ASP A 31 1.97 7.84 4.74
N ILE A 32 2.08 7.91 3.42
CA ILE A 32 3.10 7.20 2.64
C ILE A 32 3.96 8.17 1.83
N ALA A 33 5.27 7.93 1.83
CA ALA A 33 6.24 8.63 0.99
C ALA A 33 6.97 7.61 0.12
N PHE A 34 6.65 7.56 -1.17
CA PHE A 34 7.32 6.66 -2.09
C PHE A 34 8.76 7.06 -2.34
N VAL A 35 9.63 6.06 -2.45
CA VAL A 35 10.96 6.23 -3.01
C VAL A 35 10.81 6.18 -4.54
N ALA A 36 11.59 6.97 -5.28
CA ALA A 36 11.40 7.33 -6.69
C ALA A 36 11.23 6.19 -7.76
N ALA A 37 11.16 4.91 -7.38
CA ALA A 37 11.44 3.77 -8.27
C ALA A 37 10.61 2.51 -8.04
N PRO A 38 9.28 2.61 -7.87
CA PRO A 38 8.51 1.83 -8.83
C PRO A 38 7.42 2.69 -9.46
N LEU A 39 7.79 3.33 -10.59
CA LEU A 39 6.85 4.03 -11.48
C LEU A 39 5.59 3.20 -11.76
N GLY A 40 5.73 1.88 -11.92
CA GLY A 40 4.58 1.00 -12.14
C GLY A 40 3.64 0.84 -10.95
N LEU A 41 4.16 0.76 -9.72
CA LEU A 41 3.30 0.64 -8.53
C LEU A 41 2.54 1.94 -8.27
N GLN A 42 3.21 3.08 -8.40
CA GLN A 42 2.55 4.39 -8.27
C GLN A 42 1.45 4.57 -9.29
N GLN A 43 1.71 4.25 -10.57
CA GLN A 43 0.70 4.33 -11.63
C GLN A 43 -0.51 3.44 -11.37
N LEU A 44 -0.30 2.24 -10.84
CA LEU A 44 -1.40 1.34 -10.48
C LEU A 44 -2.23 1.89 -9.31
N LEU A 45 -1.58 2.47 -8.30
CA LEU A 45 -2.27 3.07 -7.15
C LEU A 45 -3.03 4.35 -7.52
N GLU A 46 -2.44 5.21 -8.35
CA GLU A 46 -3.13 6.37 -8.93
C GLU A 46 -4.35 5.93 -9.73
N ARG A 47 -4.20 4.88 -10.54
CA ARG A 47 -5.30 4.33 -11.33
C ARG A 47 -6.40 3.75 -10.44
N LEU A 48 -6.04 3.09 -9.34
CA LEU A 48 -6.99 2.53 -8.39
C LEU A 48 -7.86 3.63 -7.77
N GLU A 49 -7.24 4.75 -7.36
CA GLU A 49 -7.96 5.90 -6.83
C GLU A 49 -8.91 6.51 -7.86
N GLU A 50 -8.46 6.73 -9.10
CA GLU A 50 -9.33 7.23 -10.18
C GLU A 50 -10.58 6.35 -10.37
N LEU A 51 -10.42 5.02 -10.35
CA LEU A 51 -11.55 4.10 -10.49
C LEU A 51 -12.53 4.18 -9.32
N VAL A 52 -12.03 4.40 -8.10
CA VAL A 52 -12.86 4.59 -6.90
C VAL A 52 -13.60 5.93 -6.98
N GLU A 53 -12.93 7.02 -7.36
CA GLU A 53 -13.53 8.35 -7.54
C GLU A 53 -14.61 8.36 -8.62
N ASP A 54 -14.34 7.75 -9.77
CA ASP A 54 -15.27 7.66 -10.91
C ASP A 54 -16.36 6.59 -10.71
N GLN A 55 -16.34 5.86 -9.58
CA GLN A 55 -17.28 4.79 -9.23
C GLN A 55 -17.31 3.65 -10.27
N VAL A 56 -16.16 3.38 -10.93
CA VAL A 56 -16.00 2.31 -11.93
C VAL A 56 -15.46 1.05 -11.25
N PHE A 57 -16.28 0.47 -10.37
CA PHE A 57 -15.87 -0.65 -9.52
C PHE A 57 -15.55 -1.94 -10.28
N SER A 58 -16.03 -2.09 -11.51
CA SER A 58 -15.78 -3.30 -12.33
C SER A 58 -14.31 -3.51 -12.71
N LEU A 59 -13.47 -2.47 -12.63
CA LEU A 59 -12.06 -2.53 -12.97
C LEU A 59 -11.14 -2.50 -11.73
N VAL A 60 -11.71 -2.26 -10.54
CA VAL A 60 -10.96 -2.15 -9.28
C VAL A 60 -10.23 -3.45 -8.97
N ASP A 61 -10.92 -4.59 -9.09
CA ASP A 61 -10.34 -5.90 -8.77
C ASP A 61 -9.14 -6.27 -9.68
N GLU A 62 -9.18 -5.85 -10.94
CA GLU A 62 -8.08 -6.08 -11.90
C GLU A 62 -6.83 -5.27 -11.55
N VAL A 63 -7.03 -3.99 -11.23
CA VAL A 63 -5.93 -3.10 -10.80
C VAL A 63 -5.38 -3.55 -9.45
N GLN A 64 -6.24 -3.91 -8.49
CA GLN A 64 -5.82 -4.42 -7.19
C GLN A 64 -5.01 -5.71 -7.33
N SER A 65 -5.44 -6.65 -8.18
CA SER A 65 -4.67 -7.87 -8.46
C SER A 65 -3.28 -7.57 -9.01
N SER A 66 -3.15 -6.50 -9.80
CA SER A 66 -1.86 -6.04 -10.34
C SER A 66 -0.97 -5.40 -9.25
N VAL A 67 -1.56 -4.69 -8.29
CA VAL A 67 -0.86 -4.17 -7.10
C VAL A 67 -0.37 -5.33 -6.23
N ASP A 68 -1.22 -6.32 -5.96
CA ASP A 68 -0.90 -7.47 -5.11
C ASP A 68 0.21 -8.35 -5.71
N ALA A 69 0.37 -8.33 -7.04
CA ALA A 69 1.45 -9.02 -7.75
C ALA A 69 2.85 -8.43 -7.50
N TYR A 70 2.95 -7.24 -6.87
CA TYR A 70 4.23 -6.71 -6.39
C TYR A 70 4.72 -7.42 -5.11
N GLU A 71 3.90 -8.28 -4.51
CA GLU A 71 4.21 -9.05 -3.30
C GLU A 71 4.80 -8.19 -2.19
N LEU A 72 4.16 -7.03 -1.97
CA LEU A 72 4.62 -6.02 -1.05
C LEU A 72 4.65 -6.56 0.39
N THR A 73 5.67 -6.15 1.13
CA THR A 73 5.85 -6.52 2.54
C THR A 73 6.07 -5.27 3.35
N VAL A 74 5.36 -5.11 4.46
CA VAL A 74 5.63 -4.05 5.43
C VAL A 74 6.65 -4.56 6.44
N ARG A 75 7.68 -3.75 6.70
CA ARG A 75 8.61 -3.92 7.82
C ARG A 75 8.32 -2.84 8.84
N PHE A 76 7.80 -3.24 9.98
CA PHE A 76 7.56 -2.37 11.12
C PHE A 76 8.87 -2.11 11.88
N SER A 77 8.89 -0.98 12.57
CA SER A 77 10.00 -0.48 13.36
C SER A 77 10.34 -1.34 14.57
N ASP A 78 9.40 -2.20 15.01
CA ASP A 78 9.60 -3.23 16.04
C ASP A 78 10.29 -4.50 15.52
N GLY A 79 10.59 -4.56 14.22
CA GLY A 79 11.24 -5.69 13.55
C GLY A 79 10.27 -6.71 12.96
N GLY A 80 8.95 -6.52 13.12
CA GLY A 80 7.93 -7.33 12.47
C GLY A 80 7.93 -7.13 10.96
N SER A 81 7.71 -8.21 10.21
CA SER A 81 7.58 -8.16 8.75
C SER A 81 6.36 -8.96 8.33
N LEU A 82 5.41 -8.31 7.66
CA LEU A 82 4.15 -8.94 7.24
C LEU A 82 3.84 -8.60 5.79
N ARG A 83 3.17 -9.50 5.09
CA ARG A 83 2.75 -9.26 3.70
C ARG A 83 1.61 -8.26 3.67
N VAL A 84 1.67 -7.33 2.72
CA VAL A 84 0.67 -6.28 2.48
C VAL A 84 -0.37 -6.77 1.48
N TYR A 85 -1.63 -6.49 1.78
CA TYR A 85 -2.79 -6.77 0.94
C TYR A 85 -3.72 -5.56 0.91
N ASP A 86 -4.57 -5.48 -0.12
CA ASP A 86 -5.56 -4.41 -0.26
C ASP A 86 -4.92 -3.01 -0.13
N LEU A 87 -3.69 -2.83 -0.66
CA LEU A 87 -3.00 -1.55 -0.57
C LEU A 87 -3.75 -0.51 -1.41
N TYR A 88 -4.23 0.51 -0.72
CA TYR A 88 -4.83 1.70 -1.30
C TYR A 88 -4.01 2.92 -0.89
N VAL A 89 -3.82 3.86 -1.82
CA VAL A 89 -3.17 5.14 -1.56
C VAL A 89 -3.97 6.24 -2.24
N SER A 90 -4.27 7.31 -1.52
CA SER A 90 -4.92 8.50 -2.06
C SER A 90 -3.90 9.50 -2.65
N LYS A 91 -4.38 10.44 -3.47
CA LYS A 91 -3.66 11.62 -3.99
C LYS A 91 -3.09 12.50 -2.88
N SER A 92 -3.73 12.51 -1.71
CA SER A 92 -3.24 13.21 -0.52
C SER A 92 -2.03 12.51 0.12
N GLY A 93 -1.70 11.29 -0.29
CA GLY A 93 -0.61 10.49 0.28
C GLY A 93 -1.03 9.70 1.52
N GLU A 94 -2.33 9.54 1.76
CA GLU A 94 -2.84 8.67 2.83
C GLU A 94 -2.89 7.23 2.31
N PHE A 95 -2.55 6.25 3.14
CA PHE A 95 -2.62 4.84 2.78
C PHE A 95 -3.59 4.07 3.65
N SER A 96 -4.07 2.96 3.11
CA SER A 96 -4.72 1.89 3.85
C SER A 96 -4.21 0.54 3.35
N PHE A 97 -3.88 -0.39 4.23
CA PHE A 97 -3.60 -1.78 3.85
C PHE A 97 -3.95 -2.78 4.94
N ARG A 98 -4.07 -4.04 4.54
CA ARG A 98 -4.18 -5.19 5.45
C ARG A 98 -2.90 -6.01 5.44
N VAL A 99 -2.74 -6.84 6.47
CA VAL A 99 -1.62 -7.77 6.59
C VAL A 99 -2.09 -9.18 6.92
N ASP A 100 -1.34 -10.19 6.47
CA ASP A 100 -1.51 -11.56 6.95
C ASP A 100 -1.21 -11.63 8.46
N ARG A 101 -2.07 -12.32 9.22
CA ARG A 101 -1.89 -12.57 10.64
C ARG A 101 -0.98 -13.77 10.91
#